data_AF-A0A9E6BHR6-F1
#
_entry.id   AF-A0A9E6BHR6-F1
#
_cell.length_a   1.000
_cell.length_b   1.000
_cell.length_c   1.000
_cell.angle_alpha   90.00
_cell.angle_beta   90.00
_cell.angle_gamma   90.00
#
_symmetry.space_group_name_H-M   'P 1'
#
loop_
_entity.id
_entity.type
_entity.pdbx_description
1 polymer ?
#
loop_
_entity_poly.entity_id
_entity_poly.type
_entity_poly.pdbx_seq_one_letter_code
_entity_poly.pdbx_strand_id
1 'polypeptide(L)'
;MEFFFNELSIHNQFQSKEEFKAAVHLFRRYRQAVTEAGFRLYIHRNIFERPALGNTFRKGIQKHFERQQVRTLMNWFSKDGFFLPDDACADTEDRFVCYYPEDVKAKSKDITKSALAECAFRKIAGEDAGSISLEQSKYSWSPIKVLLSQSDEAIFDNDYTLHSLGQRLEGLLSPISSWSVLMKRIEQLPKVTIEPYMKTRLITNPFSQNIAEGIYTRAKELSEMTTATSLEQFNELFVKYATGTKARFSDSSSSEKRDCKDALTFFIDDEQRLCPYHGKVKIQQYRIHLVDRPAYGRSARVVYIGPKLTKR
;
A
#
# COMPACT_ATOMS: atom_id res chain seq x y z
N MET A 1 1.45 -1.61 -0.50
CA MET A 1 1.52 -2.43 0.73
C MET A 1 2.34 -1.71 1.76
N GLU A 2 1.87 -1.68 3.01
CA GLU A 2 2.60 -1.11 4.15
C GLU A 2 2.81 -2.16 5.25
N PHE A 3 3.88 -2.01 6.03
CA PHE A 3 4.18 -2.90 7.15
C PHE A 3 3.96 -2.18 8.49
N PHE A 4 3.44 -2.92 9.46
CA PHE A 4 3.12 -2.42 10.79
C PHE A 4 3.85 -3.25 11.85
N PHE A 5 4.71 -2.64 12.64
CA PHE A 5 5.32 -3.33 13.76
C PHE A 5 4.30 -3.48 14.89
N ASN A 6 3.96 -4.73 15.20
CA ASN A 6 3.08 -5.09 16.30
C ASN A 6 3.76 -4.83 17.65
N GLU A 7 3.50 -3.67 18.24
CA GLU A 7 4.05 -3.30 19.53
C GLU A 7 3.51 -4.18 20.68
N LEU A 8 2.39 -4.88 20.47
CA LEU A 8 1.85 -5.83 21.45
C LEU A 8 2.72 -7.08 21.61
N SER A 9 3.63 -7.33 20.65
CA SER A 9 4.68 -8.35 20.76
C SER A 9 5.70 -8.06 21.86
N ILE A 10 5.72 -6.84 22.42
CA ILE A 10 6.47 -6.47 23.62
C ILE A 10 5.53 -6.59 24.84
N HIS A 11 5.79 -7.54 25.75
CA HIS A 11 4.91 -7.86 26.89
C HIS A 11 5.65 -8.37 28.14
N ASN A 12 6.83 -7.82 28.46
CA ASN A 12 7.69 -8.26 29.58
C ASN A 12 8.27 -9.68 29.43
N GLN A 13 8.45 -10.16 28.20
CA GLN A 13 8.97 -11.50 27.93
C GLN A 13 10.47 -11.69 28.23
N PHE A 14 11.22 -10.60 28.35
CA PHE A 14 12.68 -10.66 28.46
C PHE A 14 13.09 -11.05 29.88
N GLN A 15 13.90 -12.10 29.99
CA GLN A 15 14.46 -12.57 31.27
C GLN A 15 15.77 -11.87 31.62
N SER A 16 16.47 -11.35 30.61
CA SER A 16 17.78 -10.71 30.76
C SER A 16 17.90 -9.40 29.97
N LYS A 17 18.88 -8.59 30.35
CA LYS A 17 19.27 -7.38 29.61
C LYS A 17 19.71 -7.73 28.19
N GLU A 18 20.39 -8.86 28.03
CA GLU A 18 20.95 -9.36 26.79
C GLU A 18 19.84 -9.75 25.81
N GLU A 19 18.79 -10.43 26.28
CA GLU A 19 17.59 -10.73 25.48
C GLU A 19 16.86 -9.46 25.02
N PHE A 20 16.68 -8.50 25.93
CA PHE A 20 16.08 -7.22 25.57
C PHE A 20 16.89 -6.49 24.50
N LYS A 21 18.21 -6.48 24.63
CA LYS A 21 19.10 -5.91 23.61
C LYS A 21 18.97 -6.63 22.28
N ALA A 22 18.96 -7.96 22.29
CA ALA A 22 18.79 -8.77 21.09
C ALA A 22 17.46 -8.46 20.38
N ALA A 23 16.37 -8.31 21.13
CA ALA A 23 15.06 -7.96 20.56
C ALA A 23 15.04 -6.55 19.91
N VAL A 24 15.69 -5.57 20.51
CA VAL A 24 15.83 -4.22 19.91
C VAL A 24 16.71 -4.27 18.64
N HIS A 25 17.77 -5.09 18.65
CA HIS A 25 18.58 -5.32 17.45
C HIS A 25 17.81 -6.04 16.35
N LEU A 26 16.95 -7.00 16.71
CA LEU A 26 16.07 -7.68 15.77
C LEU A 26 15.07 -6.70 15.14
N PHE A 27 14.43 -5.85 15.95
CA PHE A 27 13.58 -4.76 15.44
C PHE A 27 14.31 -3.86 14.43
N ARG A 28 15.57 -3.50 14.72
CA ARG A 28 16.41 -2.75 13.76
C ARG A 28 16.60 -3.52 12.45
N ARG A 29 16.86 -4.83 12.51
CA ARG A 29 17.06 -5.66 11.31
C ARG A 29 15.77 -5.76 10.48
N TYR A 30 14.61 -5.90 11.12
CA TYR A 30 13.32 -5.85 10.42
C TYR A 30 13.13 -4.54 9.67
N ARG A 31 13.38 -3.41 10.33
CA ARG A 31 13.29 -2.10 9.69
C ARG A 31 14.23 -2.00 8.48
N GLN A 32 15.48 -2.44 8.65
CA GLN A 32 16.47 -2.40 7.58
C GLN A 32 15.99 -3.21 6.37
N ALA A 33 15.55 -4.45 6.57
CA ALA A 33 15.04 -5.32 5.50
C ALA A 33 13.84 -4.68 4.76
N VAL A 34 12.85 -4.16 5.49
CA VAL A 34 11.67 -3.49 4.88
C VAL A 34 12.08 -2.27 4.07
N THR A 35 13.02 -1.46 4.61
CA THR A 35 13.49 -0.22 3.94
C THR A 35 14.32 -0.52 2.70
N GLU A 36 15.21 -1.51 2.76
CA GLU A 36 16.03 -1.96 1.62
C GLU A 36 15.16 -2.52 0.49
N ALA A 37 14.04 -3.16 0.82
CA ALA A 37 13.03 -3.59 -0.15
C ALA A 37 12.14 -2.44 -0.68
N GLY A 38 12.34 -1.21 -0.19
CA GLY A 38 11.64 0.00 -0.61
C GLY A 38 10.28 0.23 0.04
N PHE A 39 9.90 -0.57 1.05
CA PHE A 39 8.64 -0.45 1.77
C PHE A 39 8.78 0.41 3.02
N ARG A 40 7.62 0.76 3.61
CA ARG A 40 7.55 1.51 4.87
C ARG A 40 7.16 0.58 6.02
N LEU A 41 7.85 0.73 7.14
CA LEU A 41 7.49 0.14 8.42
C LEU A 41 6.98 1.23 9.34
N TYR A 42 5.73 1.11 9.80
CA TYR A 42 5.13 1.99 10.78
C TYR A 42 5.12 1.36 12.17
N ILE A 43 5.10 2.22 13.18
CA ILE A 43 5.01 1.85 14.59
C ILE A 43 3.88 2.62 15.27
N HIS A 44 3.22 1.98 16.22
CA HIS A 44 2.24 2.66 17.06
C HIS A 44 2.92 3.40 18.23
N ARG A 45 2.40 4.57 18.61
CA ARG A 45 2.98 5.43 19.66
C ARG A 45 3.05 4.75 21.03
N ASN A 46 2.16 3.80 21.28
CA ASN A 46 2.13 3.02 22.52
C ASN A 46 3.35 2.10 22.71
N ILE A 47 4.23 1.98 21.71
CA ILE A 47 5.46 1.18 21.82
C ILE A 47 6.32 1.56 23.04
N PHE A 48 6.38 2.84 23.41
CA PHE A 48 7.19 3.28 24.57
C PHE A 48 6.67 2.80 25.91
N GLU A 49 5.36 2.68 26.01
CA GLU A 49 4.67 2.31 27.25
C GLU A 49 4.53 0.79 27.37
N ARG A 50 4.97 0.03 26.36
CA ARG A 50 4.97 -1.43 26.44
C ARG A 50 5.89 -1.89 27.57
N PRO A 51 5.44 -2.85 28.39
CA PRO A 51 6.26 -3.33 29.48
C PRO A 51 7.44 -4.17 28.96
N ALA A 52 8.66 -3.86 29.41
CA ALA A 52 9.89 -4.60 29.13
C ALA A 52 10.84 -4.56 30.34
N LEU A 53 11.35 -5.72 30.78
CA LEU A 53 12.26 -5.88 31.93
C LEU A 53 11.79 -5.17 33.20
N GLY A 54 10.51 -5.33 33.56
CA GLY A 54 9.92 -4.70 34.74
C GLY A 54 9.84 -3.17 34.68
N ASN A 55 10.07 -2.60 33.49
CA ASN A 55 10.00 -1.17 33.20
C ASN A 55 9.14 -0.95 31.95
N THR A 56 9.06 0.29 31.48
CA THR A 56 8.56 0.57 30.12
C THR A 56 9.67 0.39 29.10
N PHE A 57 9.32 0.07 27.86
CA PHE A 57 10.27 -0.13 26.75
C PHE A 57 11.21 1.07 26.59
N ARG A 58 10.68 2.29 26.72
CA ARG A 58 11.47 3.53 26.71
C ARG A 58 12.50 3.58 27.83
N LYS A 59 12.10 3.29 29.07
CA LYS A 59 13.02 3.26 30.21
C LYS A 59 14.06 2.14 30.07
N GLY A 60 13.66 0.98 29.54
CA GLY A 60 14.56 -0.12 29.20
C GLY A 60 15.64 0.31 28.22
N ILE A 61 15.28 1.00 27.14
CA ILE A 61 16.25 1.56 26.18
C ILE A 61 17.22 2.50 26.88
N GLN A 62 16.71 3.48 27.64
CA GLN A 62 17.53 4.48 28.33
C GLN A 62 18.49 3.89 29.36
N LYS A 63 18.08 2.81 30.03
CA LYS A 63 18.86 2.15 31.10
C LYS A 63 19.93 1.21 30.56
N HIS A 64 19.67 0.53 29.44
CA HIS A 64 20.49 -0.60 29.01
C HIS A 64 21.36 -0.32 27.78
N PHE A 65 21.15 0.79 27.08
CA PHE A 65 21.92 1.20 25.90
C PHE A 65 22.79 2.41 26.18
N GLU A 66 23.85 2.57 25.38
CA GLU A 66 24.74 3.72 25.46
C GLU A 66 24.07 4.99 24.92
N ARG A 67 24.53 6.16 25.37
CA ARG A 67 23.91 7.46 25.06
C ARG A 67 23.71 7.70 23.55
N GLN A 68 24.68 7.31 22.71
CA GLN A 68 24.59 7.44 21.26
C GLN A 68 23.55 6.49 20.65
N GLN A 69 23.48 5.25 21.14
CA GLN A 69 22.48 4.27 20.72
C GLN A 69 21.08 4.70 21.15
N VAL A 70 20.92 5.19 22.37
CA VAL A 70 19.66 5.75 22.87
C VAL A 70 19.21 6.90 21.97
N ARG A 71 20.09 7.86 21.64
CA ARG A 71 19.74 8.97 20.74
C ARG A 71 19.27 8.46 19.37
N THR A 72 19.96 7.47 18.80
CA THR A 72 19.62 6.89 17.51
C THR A 72 18.26 6.18 17.54
N LEU A 73 18.03 5.34 18.55
CA LEU A 73 16.76 4.63 18.75
C LEU A 73 15.63 5.63 18.97
N MET A 74 15.80 6.60 19.87
CA MET A 74 14.79 7.63 20.17
C MET A 74 14.49 8.55 18.97
N ASN A 75 15.44 8.73 18.05
CA ASN A 75 15.18 9.45 16.79
C ASN A 75 14.29 8.65 15.82
N TRP A 76 14.32 7.31 15.83
CA TRP A 76 13.36 6.50 15.04
C TRP A 76 11.93 6.64 15.56
N PHE A 77 11.85 7.08 16.80
CA PHE A 77 10.72 7.19 17.67
C PHE A 77 10.27 8.66 17.85
N SER A 78 10.65 9.55 16.93
CA SER A 78 10.29 10.98 16.95
C SER A 78 9.14 11.31 15.97
N LYS A 79 8.65 12.55 15.97
CA LYS A 79 7.56 13.02 15.08
C LYS A 79 7.88 12.89 13.59
N ASP A 80 9.14 12.99 13.21
CA ASP A 80 9.63 12.76 11.83
C ASP A 80 10.02 11.28 11.60
N GLY A 81 9.76 10.43 12.59
CA GLY A 81 10.05 9.00 12.61
C GLY A 81 8.91 8.15 12.04
N PHE A 82 8.87 6.89 12.46
CA PHE A 82 8.04 5.85 11.84
C PHE A 82 6.61 5.79 12.40
N PHE A 83 6.15 6.81 13.12
CA PHE A 83 4.82 6.71 13.69
C PHE A 83 3.76 6.62 12.61
N LEU A 84 2.78 5.76 12.89
CA LEU A 84 1.47 5.89 12.30
C LEU A 84 1.06 7.38 12.30
N PRO A 85 0.71 7.95 11.13
CA PRO A 85 0.17 9.29 11.05
C PRO A 85 -1.03 9.45 12.00
N ASP A 86 -1.21 10.65 12.57
CA ASP A 86 -2.30 10.89 13.53
C ASP A 86 -3.70 10.74 12.91
N ASP A 87 -3.80 10.87 11.58
CA ASP A 87 -4.99 10.62 10.75
C ASP A 87 -5.12 9.18 10.27
N ALA A 88 -4.10 8.32 10.48
CA ALA A 88 -4.09 6.91 10.10
C ALA A 88 -4.64 6.01 11.22
N CYS A 89 -5.79 6.37 11.78
CA CYS A 89 -6.48 5.52 12.74
C CYS A 89 -7.72 4.92 12.09
N ALA A 90 -7.82 3.60 12.11
CA ALA A 90 -9.09 2.91 12.31
C ALA A 90 -9.97 3.74 13.26
N ASP A 91 -11.20 4.03 12.84
CA ASP A 91 -12.09 4.93 13.57
C ASP A 91 -12.13 4.53 15.05
N THR A 92 -11.78 5.45 15.94
CA THR A 92 -11.44 5.09 17.33
C THR A 92 -12.64 4.63 18.16
N GLU A 93 -13.84 4.70 17.57
CA GLU A 93 -15.10 4.20 18.12
C GLU A 93 -15.27 2.69 17.90
N ASP A 94 -14.57 2.12 16.92
CA ASP A 94 -14.68 0.71 16.56
C ASP A 94 -13.77 -0.20 17.39
N ARG A 95 -14.30 -1.35 17.80
CA ARG A 95 -13.58 -2.32 18.64
C ARG A 95 -12.92 -3.41 17.80
N PHE A 96 -11.60 -3.52 17.92
CA PHE A 96 -10.80 -4.55 17.26
C PHE A 96 -10.37 -5.65 18.22
N VAL A 97 -10.65 -6.90 17.85
CA VAL A 97 -10.45 -8.07 18.70
C VAL A 97 -9.59 -9.11 17.98
N CYS A 98 -8.44 -9.44 18.57
CA CYS A 98 -7.53 -10.47 18.07
C CYS A 98 -7.81 -11.82 18.72
N TYR A 99 -7.82 -12.90 17.92
CA TYR A 99 -7.98 -14.28 18.38
C TYR A 99 -6.66 -15.04 18.35
N TYR A 100 -6.39 -15.83 19.40
CA TYR A 100 -5.20 -16.66 19.51
C TYR A 100 -5.48 -18.05 18.93
N PRO A 101 -4.59 -18.64 18.12
CA PRO A 101 -4.85 -19.91 17.43
C PRO A 101 -4.96 -21.12 18.37
N GLU A 102 -4.33 -21.09 19.55
CA GLU A 102 -4.23 -22.26 20.45
C GLU A 102 -5.25 -22.27 21.60
N ASP A 103 -6.13 -21.27 21.72
CA ASP A 103 -7.05 -21.18 22.86
C ASP A 103 -8.52 -21.34 22.42
N VAL A 104 -8.96 -22.61 22.37
CA VAL A 104 -10.36 -23.01 22.08
C VAL A 104 -11.35 -22.42 23.11
N LYS A 105 -10.84 -21.90 24.25
CA LYS A 105 -11.57 -21.08 25.22
C LYS A 105 -11.26 -19.58 25.07
N ALA A 106 -11.37 -19.06 23.86
CA ALA A 106 -11.67 -17.66 23.55
C ALA A 106 -11.01 -16.59 24.46
N LYS A 107 -9.69 -16.62 24.65
CA LYS A 107 -8.98 -15.42 25.10
C LYS A 107 -8.83 -14.48 23.93
N SER A 108 -9.90 -13.77 23.62
CA SER A 108 -9.85 -12.66 22.70
C SER A 108 -9.17 -11.47 23.39
N LYS A 109 -8.31 -10.75 22.68
CA LYS A 109 -7.66 -9.56 23.23
C LYS A 109 -8.13 -8.35 22.46
N ASP A 110 -8.58 -7.35 23.22
CA ASP A 110 -8.80 -6.02 22.68
C ASP A 110 -7.46 -5.44 22.23
N ILE A 111 -7.38 -5.16 20.94
CA ILE A 111 -6.21 -4.58 20.28
C ILE A 111 -6.54 -3.20 19.70
N THR A 112 -7.68 -2.62 20.09
CA THR A 112 -8.06 -1.26 19.68
C THR A 112 -6.91 -0.30 20.02
N LYS A 113 -6.59 0.63 19.10
CA LYS A 113 -5.43 1.55 19.21
C LYS A 113 -4.08 0.81 19.28
N SER A 114 -3.87 -0.13 18.36
CA SER A 114 -2.59 -0.80 18.13
C SER A 114 -2.25 -0.86 16.65
N ALA A 115 -0.99 -1.17 16.34
CA ALA A 115 -0.57 -1.38 14.96
C ALA A 115 -1.29 -2.56 14.27
N LEU A 116 -1.72 -3.56 15.05
CA LEU A 116 -2.52 -4.67 14.51
C LEU A 116 -3.94 -4.25 14.12
N ALA A 117 -4.56 -3.34 14.88
CA ALA A 117 -5.87 -2.81 14.53
C ALA A 117 -5.82 -2.01 13.22
N GLU A 118 -4.77 -1.21 13.02
CA GLU A 118 -4.58 -0.51 11.75
C GLU A 118 -4.37 -1.46 10.57
N CYS A 119 -3.55 -2.49 10.77
CA CYS A 119 -3.35 -3.53 9.75
C CYS A 119 -4.68 -4.21 9.37
N ALA A 120 -5.53 -4.50 10.36
CA ALA A 120 -6.87 -5.06 10.15
C ALA A 120 -7.79 -4.09 9.40
N PHE A 121 -7.85 -2.83 9.83
CA PHE A 121 -8.65 -1.78 9.20
C PHE A 121 -8.33 -1.62 7.72
N ARG A 122 -7.03 -1.58 7.38
CA ARG A 122 -6.57 -1.49 5.99
C ARG A 122 -6.98 -2.69 5.16
N LYS A 123 -6.87 -3.90 5.72
CA LYS A 123 -7.34 -5.12 5.03
C LYS A 123 -8.84 -5.08 4.76
N ILE A 124 -9.64 -4.64 5.72
CA ILE A 124 -11.10 -4.46 5.56
C ILE A 124 -11.40 -3.41 4.48
N ALA A 125 -10.61 -2.33 4.42
CA ALA A 125 -10.70 -1.31 3.38
C ALA A 125 -10.21 -1.77 1.99
N GLY A 126 -9.71 -3.00 1.86
CA GLY A 126 -9.19 -3.56 0.61
C GLY A 126 -7.76 -3.10 0.27
N GLU A 127 -7.05 -2.52 1.24
CA GLU A 127 -5.63 -2.19 1.13
C GLU A 127 -4.74 -3.37 1.53
N ASP A 128 -3.53 -3.39 0.99
CA ASP A 128 -2.56 -4.41 1.34
C ASP A 128 -1.69 -3.96 2.53
N ALA A 129 -1.66 -4.79 3.57
CA ALA A 129 -0.97 -4.53 4.83
C ALA A 129 -0.40 -5.83 5.40
N GLY A 130 0.75 -5.72 6.08
CA GLY A 130 1.36 -6.82 6.81
C GLY A 130 1.80 -6.39 8.20
N SER A 131 1.84 -7.33 9.15
CA SER A 131 2.37 -7.04 10.49
C SER A 131 3.72 -7.71 10.69
N ILE A 132 4.54 -7.12 11.57
CA ILE A 132 5.82 -7.69 12.01
C ILE A 132 5.83 -7.77 13.53
N SER A 133 6.15 -8.92 14.10
CA SER A 133 6.23 -9.15 15.54
C SER A 133 7.63 -9.55 15.98
N LEU A 134 7.97 -9.35 17.26
CA LEU A 134 9.19 -9.94 17.82
C LEU A 134 9.08 -11.46 17.92
N GLU A 135 10.22 -12.12 17.77
CA GLU A 135 10.40 -13.53 18.11
C GLU A 135 10.10 -13.76 19.60
N GLN A 136 9.65 -14.97 19.94
CA GLN A 136 9.33 -15.38 21.31
C GLN A 136 8.26 -14.50 21.98
N SER A 137 7.41 -13.87 21.18
CA SER A 137 6.27 -13.14 21.69
C SER A 137 5.01 -14.00 21.65
N LYS A 138 3.99 -13.59 22.41
CA LYS A 138 2.63 -14.07 22.23
C LYS A 138 1.98 -13.57 20.93
N TYR A 139 2.76 -13.28 19.89
CA TYR A 139 2.31 -12.99 18.54
C TYR A 139 3.29 -13.63 17.54
N SER A 140 4.04 -14.64 17.93
CA SER A 140 4.98 -15.37 17.06
C SER A 140 4.25 -16.46 16.25
N TRP A 141 3.21 -16.07 15.52
CA TRP A 141 2.50 -16.92 14.57
C TRP A 141 1.97 -16.10 13.41
N SER A 142 1.57 -16.81 12.35
CA SER A 142 0.93 -16.27 11.16
C SER A 142 -0.06 -17.31 10.61
N PRO A 143 -1.20 -16.91 10.04
CA PRO A 143 -1.71 -15.55 9.94
C PRO A 143 -2.28 -15.02 11.28
N ILE A 144 -2.46 -13.70 11.38
CA ILE A 144 -3.23 -13.07 12.45
C ILE A 144 -4.67 -12.85 11.97
N LYS A 145 -5.63 -13.21 12.81
CA LYS A 145 -7.07 -12.98 12.61
C LYS A 145 -7.59 -11.93 13.58
N VAL A 146 -8.21 -10.89 13.04
CA VAL A 146 -8.82 -9.78 13.78
C VAL A 146 -10.28 -9.62 13.36
N LEU A 147 -11.17 -9.47 14.34
CA LEU A 147 -12.57 -9.09 14.11
C LEU A 147 -12.78 -7.62 14.47
N LEU A 148 -13.55 -6.94 13.62
CA LEU A 148 -14.07 -5.60 13.80
C LEU A 148 -15.57 -5.68 14.11
N SER A 149 -15.99 -5.14 15.26
CA SER A 149 -17.39 -4.92 15.62
C SER A 149 -18.34 -6.13 15.38
N GLN A 150 -17.82 -7.36 15.52
CA GLN A 150 -18.51 -8.66 15.37
C GLN A 150 -19.00 -9.05 13.96
N SER A 151 -18.73 -8.26 12.91
CA SER A 151 -19.20 -8.56 11.54
C SER A 151 -18.07 -8.67 10.52
N ASP A 152 -17.07 -7.80 10.60
CA ASP A 152 -15.98 -7.75 9.63
C ASP A 152 -14.74 -8.49 10.15
N GLU A 153 -14.08 -9.21 9.26
CA GLU A 153 -12.90 -10.00 9.57
C GLU A 153 -11.72 -9.59 8.68
N ALA A 154 -10.57 -9.40 9.31
CA ALA A 154 -9.30 -9.27 8.62
C ALA A 154 -8.40 -10.47 8.96
N ILE A 155 -7.85 -11.08 7.91
CA ILE A 155 -6.77 -12.07 8.01
C ILE A 155 -5.56 -11.47 7.29
N PHE A 156 -4.40 -11.44 7.96
CA PHE A 156 -3.17 -10.93 7.37
C PHE A 156 -1.95 -11.66 7.89
N ASP A 157 -0.89 -11.70 7.07
CA ASP A 157 0.35 -12.36 7.48
C ASP A 157 1.11 -11.50 8.48
N ASN A 158 1.66 -12.19 9.47
CA ASN A 158 2.50 -11.62 10.50
C ASN A 158 3.89 -12.25 10.44
N ASP A 159 4.88 -11.44 10.11
CA ASP A 159 6.26 -11.87 10.06
C ASP A 159 6.90 -11.74 11.44
N TYR A 160 7.33 -12.86 11.99
CA TYR A 160 7.97 -12.89 13.30
C TYR A 160 9.36 -13.49 13.26
N THR A 161 9.92 -13.78 12.07
CA THR A 161 11.33 -14.10 11.87
C THR A 161 11.88 -13.30 10.69
N LEU A 162 13.20 -13.09 10.63
CA LEU A 162 13.81 -12.44 9.47
C LEU A 162 13.67 -13.28 8.20
N HIS A 163 13.59 -14.60 8.34
CA HIS A 163 13.42 -15.51 7.21
C HIS A 163 12.03 -15.34 6.56
N SER A 164 10.96 -15.37 7.36
CA SER A 164 9.60 -15.18 6.83
C SER A 164 9.43 -13.80 6.19
N LEU A 165 9.97 -12.76 6.84
CA LEU A 165 9.97 -11.42 6.30
C LEU A 165 10.71 -11.35 4.96
N GLY A 166 11.90 -11.97 4.87
CA GLY A 166 12.69 -12.01 3.65
C GLY A 166 11.92 -12.65 2.49
N GLN A 167 11.36 -13.84 2.70
CA GLN A 167 10.55 -14.53 1.69
C GLN A 167 9.36 -13.69 1.23
N ARG A 168 8.68 -13.02 2.16
CA ARG A 168 7.57 -12.14 1.84
C ARG A 168 8.03 -10.94 1.01
N LEU A 169 9.11 -10.28 1.41
CA LEU A 169 9.65 -9.12 0.68
C LEU A 169 10.13 -9.49 -0.73
N GLU A 170 10.73 -10.66 -0.92
CA GLU A 170 11.13 -11.18 -2.24
C GLU A 170 9.94 -11.46 -3.15
N GLY A 171 8.83 -11.95 -2.59
CA GLY A 171 7.59 -12.19 -3.33
C GLY A 171 6.81 -10.91 -3.68
N LEU A 172 7.12 -9.78 -3.03
CA LEU A 172 6.44 -8.52 -3.26
C LEU A 172 7.13 -7.70 -4.35
N LEU A 173 6.33 -7.17 -5.27
CA LEU A 173 6.80 -6.10 -6.13
C LEU A 173 7.12 -4.89 -5.24
N SER A 174 8.35 -4.37 -5.33
CA SER A 174 8.76 -3.18 -4.58
C SER A 174 7.74 -2.04 -4.74
N PRO A 175 7.67 -1.04 -3.88
CA PRO A 175 6.77 0.08 -4.12
C PRO A 175 7.16 0.87 -5.37
N ILE A 176 6.18 1.54 -5.98
CA ILE A 176 6.47 2.48 -7.05
C ILE A 176 7.02 3.74 -6.38
N SER A 177 8.34 3.97 -6.48
CA SER A 177 9.05 5.04 -5.78
C SER A 177 9.35 6.27 -6.64
N SER A 178 9.10 6.18 -7.95
CA SER A 178 9.29 7.29 -8.90
C SER A 178 8.43 7.08 -10.15
N TRP A 179 8.28 8.14 -10.95
CA TRP A 179 7.66 8.03 -12.28
C TRP A 179 8.41 7.05 -13.18
N SER A 180 9.74 7.04 -13.15
CA SER A 180 10.54 6.10 -13.94
C SER A 180 10.25 4.63 -13.59
N VAL A 181 10.10 4.32 -12.29
CA VAL A 181 9.72 2.98 -11.84
C VAL A 181 8.31 2.62 -12.30
N LEU A 182 7.36 3.56 -12.24
CA LEU A 182 6.00 3.35 -12.77
C LEU A 182 6.02 2.98 -14.24
N MET A 183 6.73 3.77 -15.06
CA MET A 183 6.77 3.57 -16.52
C MET A 183 7.37 2.23 -16.88
N LYS A 184 8.48 1.85 -16.24
CA LYS A 184 9.10 0.53 -16.45
C LYS A 184 8.14 -0.62 -16.15
N ARG A 185 7.27 -0.49 -15.14
CA ARG A 185 6.25 -1.51 -14.85
C ARG A 185 5.14 -1.54 -15.86
N ILE A 186 4.67 -0.39 -16.32
CA ILE A 186 3.61 -0.36 -17.35
C ILE A 186 4.14 -0.96 -18.65
N GLU A 187 5.39 -0.73 -19.01
CA GLU A 187 6.04 -1.33 -20.19
C GLU A 187 6.14 -2.86 -20.13
N GLN A 188 6.13 -3.43 -18.93
CA GLN A 188 6.10 -4.89 -18.73
C GLN A 188 4.68 -5.47 -18.84
N LEU A 189 3.64 -4.63 -18.86
CA LEU A 189 2.27 -5.09 -19.02
C LEU A 189 2.00 -5.45 -20.48
N PRO A 190 1.50 -6.67 -20.76
CA PRO A 190 1.19 -7.05 -22.13
C PRO A 190 0.08 -6.16 -22.70
N LYS A 191 0.23 -5.81 -23.98
CA LYS A 191 -0.73 -5.04 -24.78
C LYS A 191 -1.10 -3.66 -24.21
N VAL A 192 -0.26 -3.08 -23.34
CA VAL A 192 -0.37 -1.68 -22.94
C VAL A 192 0.87 -0.94 -23.42
N THR A 193 0.68 0.11 -24.20
CA THR A 193 1.78 0.95 -24.70
C THR A 193 1.57 2.39 -24.28
N ILE A 194 2.66 3.11 -24.00
CA ILE A 194 2.62 4.52 -23.67
C ILE A 194 3.35 5.30 -24.75
N GLU A 195 2.71 6.34 -25.29
CA GLU A 195 3.29 7.19 -26.30
C GLU A 195 4.59 7.86 -25.79
N PRO A 196 5.66 7.92 -26.61
CA PRO A 196 6.99 8.36 -26.16
C PRO A 196 7.01 9.74 -25.50
N TYR A 197 6.26 10.71 -26.05
CA TYR A 197 6.20 12.07 -25.49
C TYR A 197 5.56 12.13 -24.10
N MET A 198 4.76 11.12 -23.73
CA MET A 198 4.13 11.09 -22.41
C MET A 198 5.15 10.74 -21.32
N LYS A 199 6.18 9.96 -21.64
CA LYS A 199 7.27 9.66 -20.72
C LYS A 199 7.97 10.93 -20.25
N THR A 200 8.25 11.85 -21.18
CA THR A 200 8.95 13.11 -20.86
C THR A 200 8.05 14.05 -20.05
N ARG A 201 6.74 14.11 -20.36
CA ARG A 201 5.78 14.96 -19.61
C ARG A 201 5.47 14.45 -18.20
N LEU A 202 5.40 13.15 -17.98
CA LEU A 202 5.02 12.64 -16.64
C LEU A 202 6.12 12.94 -15.62
N ILE A 203 7.38 12.80 -16.01
CA ILE A 203 8.56 12.99 -15.16
C ILE A 203 8.69 14.43 -14.64
N THR A 204 8.13 15.43 -15.34
CA THR A 204 8.17 16.83 -14.89
C THR A 204 7.20 17.14 -13.75
N ASN A 205 6.26 16.24 -13.43
CA ASN A 205 5.32 16.44 -12.32
C ASN A 205 5.94 15.98 -10.99
N PRO A 206 5.63 16.64 -9.86
CA PRO A 206 6.01 16.13 -8.54
C PRO A 206 5.53 14.69 -8.34
N PHE A 207 6.42 13.83 -7.85
CA PHE A 207 6.08 12.43 -7.65
C PHE A 207 5.09 12.27 -6.50
N SER A 208 4.05 11.45 -6.72
CA SER A 208 3.11 11.03 -5.69
C SER A 208 2.87 9.53 -5.80
N GLN A 209 3.27 8.80 -4.76
CA GLN A 209 3.16 7.34 -4.71
C GLN A 209 1.71 6.88 -4.91
N ASN A 210 0.75 7.50 -4.22
CA ASN A 210 -0.67 7.10 -4.32
C ASN A 210 -1.24 7.32 -5.73
N ILE A 211 -0.80 8.39 -6.42
CA ILE A 211 -1.20 8.63 -7.82
C ILE A 211 -0.55 7.59 -8.73
N ALA A 212 0.74 7.29 -8.53
CA ALA A 212 1.46 6.31 -9.33
C ALA A 212 0.86 4.90 -9.19
N GLU A 213 0.52 4.47 -7.97
CA GLU A 213 -0.18 3.21 -7.72
C GLU A 213 -1.57 3.19 -8.37
N GLY A 214 -2.30 4.30 -8.30
CA GLY A 214 -3.58 4.47 -8.99
C GLY A 214 -3.46 4.35 -10.52
N ILE A 215 -2.42 4.94 -11.11
CA ILE A 215 -2.12 4.84 -12.54
C ILE A 215 -1.79 3.39 -12.91
N TYR A 216 -0.89 2.75 -12.16
CA TYR A 216 -0.50 1.36 -12.41
C TYR A 216 -1.69 0.41 -12.32
N THR A 217 -2.58 0.62 -11.36
CA THR A 217 -3.81 -0.16 -11.20
C THR A 217 -4.69 -0.06 -12.46
N ARG A 218 -4.89 1.15 -13.01
CA ARG A 218 -5.63 1.33 -14.26
C ARG A 218 -4.91 0.67 -15.45
N ALA A 219 -3.58 0.78 -15.52
CA ALA A 219 -2.81 0.12 -16.58
C ALA A 219 -2.95 -1.41 -16.53
N LYS A 220 -2.94 -2.02 -15.33
CA LYS A 220 -3.22 -3.44 -15.15
C LYS A 220 -4.61 -3.84 -15.64
N GLU A 221 -5.64 -3.06 -15.33
CA GLU A 221 -7.01 -3.32 -15.79
C GLU A 221 -7.14 -3.24 -17.32
N LEU A 222 -6.41 -2.31 -17.96
CA LEU A 222 -6.31 -2.25 -19.42
C LEU A 222 -5.62 -3.50 -19.99
N SER A 223 -4.51 -3.90 -19.39
CA SER A 223 -3.79 -5.11 -19.78
C SER A 223 -4.71 -6.33 -19.69
N GLU A 224 -5.38 -6.52 -18.55
CA GLU A 224 -6.33 -7.62 -18.31
C GLU A 224 -7.43 -7.69 -19.36
N MET A 225 -8.06 -6.54 -19.70
CA MET A 225 -9.05 -6.48 -20.79
C MET A 225 -8.44 -6.89 -22.14
N THR A 226 -7.32 -6.27 -22.52
CA THR A 226 -6.72 -6.45 -23.87
C THR A 226 -6.10 -7.83 -24.08
N THR A 227 -5.73 -8.52 -23.00
CA THR A 227 -5.21 -9.89 -22.99
C THR A 227 -6.24 -10.94 -22.62
N ALA A 228 -7.53 -10.61 -22.55
CA ALA A 228 -8.58 -11.60 -22.38
C ALA A 228 -8.42 -12.73 -23.41
N THR A 229 -8.70 -13.97 -22.99
CA THR A 229 -8.56 -15.17 -23.82
C THR A 229 -9.77 -15.36 -24.75
N SER A 230 -10.93 -14.78 -24.41
CA SER A 230 -12.14 -14.80 -25.23
C SER A 230 -12.84 -13.43 -25.26
N LEU A 231 -13.70 -13.23 -26.27
CA LEU A 231 -14.55 -12.04 -26.36
C LEU A 231 -15.52 -11.94 -25.17
N GLU A 232 -16.01 -13.08 -24.67
CA GLU A 232 -16.87 -13.16 -23.49
C GLU A 232 -16.15 -12.63 -22.24
N GLN A 233 -14.94 -13.13 -21.96
CA GLN A 233 -14.12 -12.64 -20.85
C GLN A 233 -13.81 -11.15 -21.01
N PHE A 234 -13.50 -10.69 -22.22
CA PHE A 234 -13.33 -9.26 -22.48
C PHE A 234 -14.58 -8.46 -22.12
N ASN A 235 -15.77 -8.92 -22.52
CA ASN A 235 -17.03 -8.24 -22.23
C ASN A 235 -17.31 -8.18 -20.72
N GLU A 236 -17.04 -9.27 -19.98
CA GLU A 236 -17.16 -9.28 -18.52
C GLU A 236 -16.24 -8.24 -17.86
N LEU A 237 -14.96 -8.21 -18.27
CA LEU A 237 -14.00 -7.24 -17.76
C LEU A 237 -14.37 -5.81 -18.16
N PHE A 238 -14.86 -5.63 -19.38
CA PHE A 238 -15.33 -4.34 -19.87
C PHE A 238 -16.54 -3.85 -19.05
N VAL A 239 -17.51 -4.72 -18.76
CA VAL A 239 -18.63 -4.40 -17.86
C VAL A 239 -18.11 -4.02 -16.48
N LYS A 240 -17.23 -4.84 -15.90
CA LYS A 240 -16.64 -4.63 -14.58
C LYS A 240 -15.90 -3.30 -14.45
N TYR A 241 -15.14 -2.88 -15.45
CA TYR A 241 -14.26 -1.72 -15.37
C TYR A 241 -14.78 -0.45 -16.05
N ALA A 242 -15.63 -0.58 -17.06
CA ALA A 242 -16.03 0.54 -17.92
C ALA A 242 -17.54 0.82 -17.95
N THR A 243 -18.35 0.12 -17.15
CA THR A 243 -19.80 0.37 -17.07
C THR A 243 -20.26 0.66 -15.64
N GLY A 244 -21.45 1.25 -15.51
CA GLY A 244 -22.06 1.61 -14.22
C GLY A 244 -21.59 2.95 -13.64
N THR A 245 -22.20 3.34 -12.51
CA THR A 245 -21.97 4.65 -11.85
C THR A 245 -20.56 4.81 -11.29
N LYS A 246 -19.86 3.69 -11.04
CA LYS A 246 -18.48 3.65 -10.54
C LYS A 246 -17.46 3.24 -11.61
N ALA A 247 -17.81 3.40 -12.90
CA ALA A 247 -16.94 3.06 -14.01
C ALA A 247 -15.55 3.72 -13.89
N ARG A 248 -14.50 2.89 -13.95
CA ARG A 248 -13.09 3.29 -13.89
C ARG A 248 -12.64 3.85 -15.23
N PHE A 249 -13.20 3.36 -16.32
CA PHE A 249 -13.00 3.88 -17.66
C PHE A 249 -14.30 4.42 -18.22
N SER A 250 -14.25 5.54 -18.92
CA SER A 250 -15.41 6.10 -19.59
C SER A 250 -14.99 7.01 -20.73
N ASP A 251 -15.93 7.29 -21.61
CA ASP A 251 -15.79 8.37 -22.57
C ASP A 251 -16.11 9.73 -21.92
N SER A 252 -15.54 10.80 -22.44
CA SER A 252 -15.93 12.17 -22.06
C SER A 252 -17.35 12.49 -22.53
N SER A 253 -18.03 13.42 -21.84
CA SER A 253 -19.37 13.84 -22.24
C SER A 253 -19.34 14.60 -23.58
N SER A 254 -20.49 14.71 -24.25
CA SER A 254 -20.60 15.48 -25.49
C SER A 254 -20.26 16.97 -25.33
N SER A 255 -20.48 17.54 -24.15
CA SER A 255 -20.06 18.91 -23.82
C SER A 255 -18.55 18.99 -23.61
N GLU A 256 -17.95 18.06 -22.84
CA GLU A 256 -16.50 18.02 -22.63
C GLU A 256 -15.72 17.85 -23.94
N LYS A 257 -16.20 16.98 -24.84
CA LYS A 257 -15.60 16.76 -26.16
C LYS A 257 -15.61 18.03 -27.03
N ARG A 258 -16.60 18.90 -26.84
CA ARG A 258 -16.76 20.16 -27.60
C ARG A 258 -15.94 21.28 -26.97
N ASP A 259 -16.12 21.49 -25.67
CA ASP A 259 -15.55 22.60 -24.92
C ASP A 259 -14.05 22.44 -24.66
N CYS A 260 -13.55 21.20 -24.66
CA CYS A 260 -12.15 20.87 -24.41
C CYS A 260 -11.51 20.11 -25.57
N LYS A 261 -12.03 20.27 -26.79
CA LYS A 261 -11.57 19.56 -27.99
C LYS A 261 -10.05 19.65 -28.18
N ASP A 262 -9.51 20.86 -28.06
CA ASP A 262 -8.07 21.12 -28.29
C ASP A 262 -7.20 20.43 -27.22
N ALA A 263 -7.65 20.45 -25.97
CA ALA A 263 -6.95 19.77 -24.88
C ALA A 263 -7.04 18.24 -24.98
N LEU A 264 -8.08 17.70 -25.62
CA LEU A 264 -8.31 16.27 -25.83
C LEU A 264 -7.75 15.75 -27.17
N THR A 265 -7.11 16.60 -27.96
CA THR A 265 -6.52 16.24 -29.26
C THR A 265 -5.02 16.06 -29.11
N PHE A 266 -4.52 14.92 -29.57
CA PHE A 266 -3.10 14.54 -29.46
C PHE A 266 -2.54 14.19 -30.83
N PHE A 267 -1.25 14.41 -31.01
CA PHE A 267 -0.51 13.93 -32.18
C PHE A 267 -0.10 12.47 -31.96
N ILE A 268 -0.59 11.60 -32.83
CA ILE A 268 -0.36 10.16 -32.81
C ILE A 268 -0.03 9.73 -34.23
N ASP A 269 1.14 9.14 -34.45
CA ASP A 269 1.61 8.71 -35.77
C ASP A 269 1.52 9.87 -36.81
N ASP A 270 1.94 11.07 -36.41
CA ASP A 270 1.89 12.33 -37.17
C ASP A 270 0.48 12.87 -37.51
N GLU A 271 -0.57 12.26 -36.97
CA GLU A 271 -1.96 12.71 -37.14
C GLU A 271 -2.55 13.27 -35.85
N GLN A 272 -3.34 14.34 -35.96
CA GLN A 272 -4.14 14.84 -34.84
C GLN A 272 -5.38 13.96 -34.65
N ARG A 273 -5.50 13.32 -33.48
CA ARG A 273 -6.69 12.53 -33.13
C ARG A 273 -7.28 13.00 -31.82
N LEU A 274 -8.61 13.06 -31.78
CA LEU A 274 -9.37 13.31 -30.56
C LEU A 274 -9.41 12.03 -29.73
N CYS A 275 -8.90 12.08 -28.49
CA CYS A 275 -8.77 10.94 -27.59
C CYS A 275 -9.58 11.14 -26.30
N PRO A 276 -10.92 11.05 -26.36
CA PRO A 276 -11.79 11.41 -25.23
C PRO A 276 -11.94 10.27 -24.21
N TYR A 277 -11.66 9.02 -24.61
CA TYR A 277 -11.79 7.86 -23.74
C TYR A 277 -10.66 7.82 -22.71
N HIS A 278 -10.99 7.62 -21.44
CA HIS A 278 -10.01 7.73 -20.37
C HIS A 278 -10.28 6.83 -19.16
N GLY A 279 -9.20 6.45 -18.47
CA GLY A 279 -9.22 5.88 -17.13
C GLY A 279 -9.20 6.96 -16.04
N LYS A 280 -9.89 6.72 -14.93
CA LYS A 280 -9.99 7.63 -13.78
C LYS A 280 -9.11 7.14 -12.63
N VAL A 281 -8.22 8.03 -12.19
CA VAL A 281 -7.49 7.89 -10.93
C VAL A 281 -8.16 8.81 -9.92
N LYS A 282 -8.66 8.24 -8.80
CA LYS A 282 -9.49 8.96 -7.82
C LYS A 282 -8.74 10.15 -7.21
N ILE A 283 -7.46 9.96 -6.92
CA ILE A 283 -6.62 10.95 -6.22
C ILE A 283 -6.25 12.08 -7.18
N GLN A 284 -6.49 13.32 -6.75
CA GLN A 284 -6.28 14.57 -7.52
C GLN A 284 -6.99 14.64 -8.89
N GLN A 285 -7.95 13.73 -9.14
CA GLN A 285 -8.65 13.58 -10.42
C GLN A 285 -7.72 13.38 -11.62
N TYR A 286 -6.68 12.56 -11.47
CA TYR A 286 -5.84 12.17 -12.61
C TYR A 286 -6.64 11.37 -13.65
N ARG A 287 -6.21 11.45 -14.90
CA ARG A 287 -6.79 10.80 -16.07
C ARG A 287 -5.71 10.12 -16.91
N ILE A 288 -6.07 8.98 -17.47
CA ILE A 288 -5.25 8.21 -18.41
C ILE A 288 -6.01 8.18 -19.73
N HIS A 289 -5.68 9.04 -20.70
CA HIS A 289 -6.37 9.04 -21.99
C HIS A 289 -5.77 8.00 -22.93
N LEU A 290 -6.65 7.37 -23.72
CA LEU A 290 -6.31 6.35 -24.69
C LEU A 290 -6.57 6.85 -26.10
N VAL A 291 -5.77 6.39 -27.06
CA VAL A 291 -5.99 6.65 -28.50
C VAL A 291 -7.41 6.25 -28.88
N ASP A 292 -7.77 5.02 -28.51
CA ASP A 292 -9.04 4.38 -28.81
C ASP A 292 -9.61 3.70 -27.56
N ARG A 293 -10.93 3.47 -27.56
CA ARG A 293 -11.57 2.62 -26.55
C ARG A 293 -10.93 1.22 -26.58
N PRO A 294 -10.68 0.58 -25.42
CA PRO A 294 -10.14 -0.78 -25.37
C PRO A 294 -11.03 -1.75 -26.15
N ALA A 295 -10.40 -2.66 -26.89
CA ALA A 295 -11.08 -3.66 -27.70
C ALA A 295 -10.38 -5.02 -27.55
N TYR A 296 -11.16 -6.10 -27.66
CA TYR A 296 -10.64 -7.47 -27.58
C TYR A 296 -9.49 -7.69 -28.57
N GLY A 297 -8.40 -8.25 -28.06
CA GLY A 297 -7.23 -8.59 -28.88
C GLY A 297 -6.33 -7.41 -29.27
N ARG A 298 -6.77 -6.16 -29.12
CA ARG A 298 -6.01 -4.96 -29.53
C ARG A 298 -5.25 -4.33 -28.37
N SER A 299 -4.08 -3.75 -28.66
CA SER A 299 -3.29 -3.03 -27.65
C SER A 299 -3.97 -1.73 -27.22
N ALA A 300 -3.94 -1.43 -25.92
CA ALA A 300 -4.34 -0.14 -25.36
C ALA A 300 -3.17 0.85 -25.43
N ARG A 301 -3.28 1.86 -26.29
CA ARG A 301 -2.30 2.94 -26.43
C ARG A 301 -2.67 4.12 -25.54
N VAL A 302 -1.79 4.48 -24.61
CA VAL A 302 -1.94 5.59 -23.67
C VAL A 302 -1.25 6.84 -24.22
N VAL A 303 -2.03 7.92 -24.39
CA VAL A 303 -1.56 9.20 -24.96
C VAL A 303 -1.38 10.28 -23.91
N TYR A 304 -2.01 10.15 -22.74
CA TYR A 304 -1.88 11.14 -21.69
C TYR A 304 -2.05 10.51 -20.30
N ILE A 305 -1.21 10.92 -19.36
CA ILE A 305 -1.32 10.62 -17.93
C ILE A 305 -1.10 11.93 -17.17
N GLY A 306 -2.12 12.41 -16.48
CA GLY A 306 -2.00 13.67 -15.74
C GLY A 306 -3.31 14.12 -15.13
N PRO A 307 -3.36 15.32 -14.52
CA PRO A 307 -4.60 15.92 -14.04
C PRO A 307 -5.68 15.96 -15.15
N LYS A 308 -6.95 15.91 -14.75
CA LYS A 308 -8.09 16.02 -15.69
C LYS A 308 -7.97 17.29 -16.54
N LEU A 309 -7.91 17.10 -17.86
CA LEU A 309 -7.74 18.16 -18.85
C LEU A 309 -8.95 19.10 -18.97
N THR A 310 -10.11 18.68 -18.48
CA THR A 310 -11.36 19.45 -18.52
C THR A 310 -11.67 20.16 -17.19
N LYS A 311 -10.69 20.31 -16.30
CA LYS A 311 -10.83 21.18 -15.12
C LYS A 311 -10.82 22.63 -15.57
N ARG A 312 -11.93 23.33 -15.31
CA ARG A 312 -11.98 24.79 -15.23
C ARG A 312 -11.68 25.21 -13.80
#